data_AF-A0A0A9GGA9-F1
#
_entry.id   AF-A0A0A9GGA9-F1
#
_cell.length_a   1.000
_cell.length_b   1.000
_cell.length_c   1.000
_cell.angle_alpha   90.00
_cell.angle_beta   90.00
_cell.angle_gamma   90.00
#
_symmetry.space_group_name_H-M   'P 1'
#
loop_
_entity.id
_entity.type
_entity.pdbx_description
1 polymer ?
#
loop_
_entity_poly.entity_id
_entity_poly.type
_entity_poly.pdbx_seq_one_letter_code
_entity_poly.pdbx_strand_id
1 'polypeptide(L)'
;MKALAEIYLLSMNDVLITSGFSTFGYAAQGLAGLKPWIMLRSENHVVPDPPCGRAMSIEPCFHQAPFYDCKAKRDADLGKVVPYVRHCEDVSWGLKIVNQTQL
;
A
#
# COMPACT_ATOMS: atom_id res chain seq x y z
N MET A 1 22.17 10.43 -1.76
CA MET A 1 21.76 10.90 -0.41
C MET A 1 20.52 11.80 -0.43
N LYS A 2 20.31 12.67 -1.43
CA LYS A 2 19.13 13.55 -1.50
C LYS A 2 17.78 12.82 -1.38
N ALA A 3 17.58 11.75 -2.17
CA ALA A 3 16.37 10.93 -2.10
C ALA A 3 16.06 10.39 -0.69
N LEU A 4 17.08 9.91 0.03
CA LEU A 4 16.89 9.44 1.41
C LEU A 4 16.52 10.60 2.34
N ALA A 5 17.18 11.75 2.21
CA ALA A 5 16.84 12.93 2.99
C ALA A 5 15.38 13.37 2.73
N GLU A 6 14.91 13.30 1.49
CA GLU A 6 13.51 13.60 1.14
C GLU A 6 12.51 12.60 1.73
N ILE A 7 12.84 11.29 1.78
CA ILE A 7 12.02 10.28 2.48
C ILE A 7 11.85 10.66 3.96
N TYR A 8 12.95 11.03 4.63
CA TYR A 8 12.92 11.46 6.02
C TYR A 8 12.17 12.78 6.21
N LEU A 9 12.36 13.76 5.31
CA LEU A 9 11.61 15.02 5.37
C LEU A 9 10.10 14.76 5.23
N LEU A 10 9.69 13.86 4.33
CA LEU A 10 8.29 13.43 4.21
C LEU A 10 7.80 12.75 5.49
N SER A 11 8.63 11.91 6.12
CA SER A 11 8.23 11.17 7.32
C SER A 11 8.05 12.03 8.57
N MET A 12 8.45 13.31 8.53
CA MET A 12 8.32 14.26 9.64
C MET A 12 7.06 15.14 9.53
N ASN A 13 6.17 14.90 8.55
CA ASN A 13 4.92 15.63 8.41
C ASN A 13 3.80 14.99 9.25
N ASP A 14 2.83 15.78 9.69
CA ASP A 14 1.64 15.29 10.41
C ASP A 14 0.65 14.55 9.50
N VAL A 15 0.65 14.90 8.21
CA VAL A 15 -0.20 14.31 7.17
C VAL A 15 0.66 14.01 5.95
N LEU A 16 0.47 12.81 5.38
CA LEU A 16 1.20 12.37 4.21
C LEU A 16 0.26 11.98 3.07
N ILE A 17 0.56 12.48 1.88
CA ILE A 17 -0.04 12.05 0.62
C ILE A 17 1.04 11.29 -0.16
N THR A 18 0.74 10.08 -0.61
CA THR A 18 1.65 9.23 -1.39
C THR A 18 1.10 8.97 -2.78
N SER A 19 1.97 8.63 -3.72
CA SER A 19 1.57 8.17 -5.06
C SER A 19 1.40 6.65 -5.06
N GLY A 20 0.34 6.14 -5.69
CA GLY A 20 0.18 4.71 -5.90
C GLY A 20 1.39 4.07 -6.58
N PHE A 21 1.69 2.81 -6.24
CA PHE A 21 2.87 2.04 -6.67
C PHE A 21 4.23 2.55 -6.14
N SER A 22 4.31 3.70 -5.47
CA SER A 22 5.60 4.29 -5.09
C SER A 22 6.16 3.71 -3.79
N THR A 23 7.23 2.92 -3.90
CA THR A 23 7.97 2.42 -2.73
C THR A 23 8.69 3.53 -1.95
N PHE A 24 8.96 4.67 -2.58
CA PHE A 24 9.47 5.87 -1.91
C PHE A 24 8.45 6.39 -0.87
N GLY A 25 7.18 6.42 -1.25
CA GLY A 25 6.08 6.77 -0.35
C GLY A 25 5.89 5.75 0.76
N TYR A 26 6.03 4.45 0.45
CA TYR A 26 5.94 3.39 1.46
C TYR A 26 7.03 3.50 2.53
N ALA A 27 8.26 3.87 2.14
CA ALA A 27 9.34 4.11 3.10
C ALA A 27 9.01 5.31 4.01
N ALA A 28 8.57 6.42 3.41
CA ALA A 28 8.24 7.64 4.16
C ALA A 28 7.08 7.43 5.14
N GLN A 29 5.99 6.80 4.69
CA GLN A 29 4.81 6.56 5.54
C GLN A 29 5.11 5.59 6.69
N GLY A 30 5.96 4.58 6.46
CA GLY A 30 6.37 3.62 7.47
C GLY A 30 7.23 4.27 8.55
N LEU A 31 8.19 5.10 8.15
CA LEU A 31 9.00 5.91 9.08
C LEU A 31 8.15 6.92 9.86
N ALA A 32 7.13 7.50 9.23
CA ALA A 32 6.22 8.44 9.87
C ALA A 32 5.29 7.77 10.89
N GLY A 33 5.07 6.45 10.77
CA GLY A 33 4.00 5.76 11.50
C GLY A 33 2.60 6.25 11.10
N LEU A 34 2.44 6.77 9.89
CA LEU A 34 1.20 7.41 9.43
C LEU A 34 0.50 6.59 8.35
N LYS A 35 -0.84 6.60 8.42
CA LYS A 35 -1.72 6.07 7.38
C LYS A 35 -1.93 7.15 6.32
N PRO A 36 -1.33 7.06 5.11
CA PRO A 36 -1.37 8.14 4.15
C PRO A 36 -2.73 8.23 3.42
N TRP A 37 -2.92 9.32 2.70
CA TRP A 37 -3.83 9.37 1.55
C TRP A 37 -3.07 8.98 0.29
N ILE A 38 -3.58 8.03 -0.47
CA ILE A 38 -2.90 7.54 -1.67
C ILE A 38 -3.56 8.16 -2.89
N MET A 39 -2.81 8.95 -3.65
CA MET A 39 -3.19 9.38 -4.98
C MET A 39 -3.21 8.16 -5.89
N LEU A 40 -4.40 7.84 -6.40
CA LEU A 40 -4.57 6.68 -7.27
C LEU A 40 -3.86 6.92 -8.60
N ARG A 41 -3.30 5.85 -9.17
CA ARG A 41 -2.59 5.94 -10.44
C ARG A 41 -3.56 6.37 -11.54
N SER A 42 -3.19 7.41 -12.29
CA SER A 42 -3.92 7.80 -13.50
C SER A 42 -3.71 6.74 -14.58
N GLU A 43 -4.81 6.32 -15.20
CA GLU A 43 -4.81 5.51 -16.42
C GLU A 43 -5.13 6.41 -17.61
N ASN A 44 -4.34 6.30 -18.68
CA ASN A 44 -4.52 7.10 -19.91
C ASN A 44 -4.60 8.62 -19.69
N HIS A 45 -3.87 9.14 -18.70
CA HIS A 45 -3.87 10.56 -18.31
C HIS A 45 -5.22 11.09 -17.82
N VAL A 46 -6.14 10.20 -17.43
CA VAL A 46 -7.40 10.55 -16.80
C VAL A 46 -7.23 10.52 -15.28
N VAL A 47 -7.69 11.57 -14.60
CA VAL A 47 -7.68 11.64 -13.14
C VAL A 47 -8.72 10.65 -12.59
N PRO A 48 -8.35 9.72 -11.69
CA PRO A 48 -9.29 8.81 -11.07
C PRO A 48 -10.36 9.56 -10.25
N ASP A 49 -11.56 8.97 -10.14
CA ASP A 49 -12.62 9.44 -9.26
C ASP A 49 -13.00 8.31 -8.26
N PRO A 50 -12.72 8.46 -6.95
CA PRO A 50 -12.06 9.59 -6.31
C PRO A 50 -10.56 9.69 -6.66
N PRO A 51 -9.94 10.88 -6.59
CA PRO A 51 -8.53 11.08 -6.96
C PRO A 51 -7.55 10.46 -5.93
N CYS A 52 -7.99 10.32 -4.68
CA CYS A 52 -7.24 9.66 -3.64
C CYS A 52 -8.15 8.90 -2.67
N GLY A 53 -7.57 7.91 -2.01
CA GLY A 53 -8.23 7.13 -0.96
C GLY A 53 -7.34 7.04 0.28
N ARG A 54 -7.96 6.93 1.47
CA ARG A 54 -7.18 6.72 2.69
C ARG A 54 -6.67 5.28 2.72
N ALA A 55 -5.39 5.08 2.99
CA ALA A 55 -4.84 3.75 3.18
C ALA A 55 -5.55 3.01 4.34
N MET A 56 -5.54 1.68 4.29
CA MET A 56 -6.00 0.76 5.32
C MET A 56 -5.02 0.68 6.49
N SER A 57 -3.72 0.79 6.22
CA SER A 57 -2.66 0.71 7.24
C SER A 57 -1.40 1.47 6.80
N ILE A 58 -0.42 1.55 7.70
CA ILE A 58 0.90 2.14 7.46
C ILE A 58 1.80 1.25 6.57
N GLU A 59 1.41 -0.02 6.41
CA GLU A 59 2.28 -1.06 5.85
C GLU A 59 2.53 -0.86 4.34
N PRO A 60 3.72 -1.25 3.84
CA PRO A 60 4.02 -1.25 2.42
C PRO A 60 3.18 -2.29 1.67
N CYS A 61 3.05 -2.13 0.36
CA CYS A 61 2.47 -3.13 -0.51
C CYS A 61 3.53 -4.10 -1.05
N PHE A 62 3.31 -5.41 -0.94
CA PHE A 62 4.09 -6.44 -1.60
C PHE A 62 3.55 -6.68 -3.02
N HIS A 63 4.15 -6.01 -4.01
CA HIS A 63 3.64 -5.96 -5.39
C HIS A 63 3.66 -7.30 -6.14
N GLN A 64 4.60 -8.19 -5.82
CA GLN A 64 4.73 -9.50 -6.47
C GLN A 64 4.55 -10.63 -5.45
N ALA A 65 3.44 -10.58 -4.73
CA ALA A 65 3.06 -11.65 -3.83
C ALA A 65 2.72 -12.93 -4.61
N PRO A 66 3.07 -14.12 -4.09
CA PRO A 66 2.61 -15.38 -4.67
C PRO A 66 1.09 -15.53 -4.50
N PHE A 67 0.48 -16.41 -5.29
CA PHE A 67 -0.95 -16.71 -5.25
C PHE A 67 -1.20 -18.22 -5.19
N TYR A 68 -0.41 -18.96 -4.41
CA TYR A 68 -0.42 -20.42 -4.40
C TYR A 68 -0.72 -21.01 -3.01
N ASP A 69 -1.67 -21.94 -2.93
CA ASP A 69 -1.90 -22.78 -1.76
C ASP A 69 -1.01 -24.04 -1.84
N CYS A 70 0.02 -24.06 -1.00
CA CYS A 70 0.99 -25.15 -0.95
C CYS A 70 0.38 -26.52 -0.59
N LYS A 71 -0.68 -26.54 0.23
CA LYS A 71 -1.32 -27.77 0.72
C LYS A 71 -2.28 -28.34 -0.32
N ALA A 72 -3.11 -27.47 -0.90
CA ALA A 72 -4.03 -27.86 -1.97
C ALA A 72 -3.33 -28.00 -3.34
N LYS A 73 -2.08 -27.55 -3.45
CA LYS A 73 -1.23 -27.57 -4.65
C LYS A 73 -1.89 -26.89 -5.86
N ARG A 74 -2.53 -25.75 -5.62
CA ARG A 74 -3.25 -24.98 -6.64
C ARG A 74 -3.21 -23.49 -6.32
N ASP A 75 -3.58 -22.69 -7.30
CA ASP A 75 -3.69 -21.24 -7.12
C ASP A 75 -4.81 -20.87 -6.13
N ALA A 76 -4.56 -19.83 -5.34
CA ALA A 76 -5.43 -19.30 -4.31
C ALA A 76 -5.21 -17.80 -4.11
N ASP A 77 -6.30 -17.09 -3.81
CA ASP A 77 -6.25 -15.68 -3.45
C ASP A 77 -5.82 -15.53 -1.98
N LEU A 78 -4.52 -15.24 -1.78
CA LEU A 78 -3.94 -15.09 -0.44
C LEU A 78 -4.44 -13.84 0.30
N GLY A 79 -5.04 -12.86 -0.38
CA GLY A 79 -5.67 -11.69 0.23
C GLY A 79 -7.03 -11.97 0.87
N LYS A 80 -7.53 -13.22 0.75
CA LYS A 80 -8.77 -13.69 1.35
C LYS A 80 -8.60 -14.80 2.38
N VAL A 81 -7.36 -15.23 2.66
CA VAL A 81 -7.09 -16.38 3.55
C VAL A 81 -7.17 -15.99 5.02
N VAL A 82 -6.66 -14.82 5.39
CA VAL A 82 -6.65 -14.33 6.78
C VAL A 82 -7.11 -12.87 6.84
N PRO A 83 -7.75 -12.42 7.93
CA PRO A 83 -8.34 -11.08 8.00
C PRO A 83 -7.31 -9.93 7.95
N TYR A 84 -6.08 -10.18 8.41
CA TYR A 84 -5.00 -9.18 8.53
C TYR A 84 -4.09 -9.10 7.30
N VAL A 85 -4.38 -9.83 6.22
CA VAL A 85 -3.71 -9.71 4.93
C VAL A 85 -4.77 -9.40 3.88
N ARG A 86 -4.61 -8.29 3.17
CA ARG A 86 -5.56 -7.84 2.14
C ARG A 86 -4.83 -7.37 0.89
N HIS A 87 -5.55 -7.30 -0.22
CA HIS A 87 -5.04 -6.64 -1.41
C HIS A 87 -4.79 -5.15 -1.15
N CYS A 88 -3.77 -4.60 -1.78
CA CYS A 88 -3.42 -3.19 -1.62
C CYS A 88 -4.44 -2.28 -2.32
N GLU A 89 -4.54 -1.05 -1.81
CA GLU A 89 -5.44 -0.01 -2.30
C GLU A 89 -4.99 0.53 -3.67
N ASP A 90 -3.68 0.50 -3.92
CA ASP A 90 -3.03 1.09 -5.09
C ASP A 90 -2.49 0.06 -6.08
N VAL A 91 -2.22 -1.17 -5.64
CA VAL A 91 -1.81 -2.29 -6.48
C VAL A 91 -2.74 -3.46 -6.21
N SER A 92 -3.77 -3.62 -7.05
CA SER A 92 -4.88 -4.55 -6.80
C SER A 92 -4.49 -6.02 -6.66
N TRP A 93 -3.36 -6.44 -7.25
CA TRP A 93 -2.82 -7.80 -7.12
C TRP A 93 -1.76 -7.93 -6.01
N GLY A 94 -1.27 -6.81 -5.46
CA GLY A 94 -0.33 -6.83 -4.35
C GLY A 94 -1.02 -7.17 -3.04
N LEU A 95 -0.23 -7.51 -2.01
CA LEU A 95 -0.73 -7.80 -0.66
C LEU A 95 -0.09 -6.89 0.38
N LYS A 96 -0.84 -6.52 1.41
CA LYS A 96 -0.33 -5.81 2.58
C LYS A 96 -0.97 -6.28 3.87
N ILE A 97 -0.29 -6.00 4.98
CA ILE A 97 -0.82 -6.25 6.32
C ILE A 97 -1.77 -5.11 6.69
N VAL A 98 -2.92 -5.46 7.28
CA VAL A 98 -3.90 -4.50 7.80
C VAL A 98 -4.23 -4.79 9.25
N ASN A 99 -4.65 -3.77 9.99
CA ASN A 99 -4.97 -3.92 11.40
C ASN A 99 -6.28 -4.71 11.58
N GLN A 100 -6.31 -5.67 12.51
CA GLN A 100 -7.49 -6.53 12.75
C GLN A 100 -8.72 -5.75 13.24
N THR A 101 -8.54 -4.57 13.84
CA THR A 101 -9.59 -3.74 14.44
C THR A 101 -10.37 -2.86 13.46
N GLN A 102 -10.11 -2.96 12.15
CA GLN A 102 -10.85 -2.24 11.10
C GLN A 102 -11.72 -3.16 10.22
N LEU A 103 -12.07 -4.35 10.72
CA LEU A 103 -13.06 -5.25 10.11
C LEU A 103 -14.41 -5.16 10.81
#